data_AF-A0A9D6E8X6-F1
#
_entry.id   AF-A0A9D6E8X6-F1
#
_cell.length_a   1.000
_cell.length_b   1.000
_cell.length_c   1.000
_cell.angle_alpha   90.00
_cell.angle_beta   90.00
_cell.angle_gamma   90.00
#
_symmetry.space_group_name_H-M   'P 1'
#
loop_
_entity.id
_entity.type
_entity.pdbx_description
1 polymer ?
#
loop_
_entity_poly.entity_id
_entity_poly.type
_entity_poly.pdbx_seq_one_letter_code
_entity_poly.pdbx_strand_id
1 'polypeptide(L)' 'MRSTTTYERGQVVVVNVPFPSQTGSKRRPALIVSTSAFHRTLPDLVICPVSSRPRY' A
#
# COMPACT_ATOMS: atom_id res chain seq x y z
N MET A 1 -5.11 -17.42 -4.18
CA MET A 1 -4.93 -17.42 -2.72
C MET A 1 -5.50 -16.11 -2.19
N ARG A 2 -6.62 -16.11 -1.45
CA ARG A 2 -7.14 -14.88 -0.84
C ARG A 2 -6.27 -14.57 0.38
N SER A 3 -5.70 -13.37 0.46
CA SER A 3 -5.06 -12.92 1.69
C SER A 3 -6.11 -12.87 2.80
N THR A 4 -5.84 -13.51 3.94
CA THR A 4 -6.67 -13.43 5.15
C THR A 4 -6.41 -12.15 5.94
N THR A 5 -5.48 -11.31 5.47
CA THR A 5 -5.16 -10.04 6.12
C THR A 5 -6.25 -9.02 5.81
N THR A 6 -6.98 -8.59 6.83
CA THR A 6 -7.92 -7.48 6.74
C THR A 6 -7.14 -6.17 6.65
N TYR A 7 -7.41 -5.38 5.62
CA TYR A 7 -6.82 -4.06 5.42
C TYR A 7 -7.82 -2.99 5.86
N GLU A 8 -7.37 -2.06 6.69
CA GLU A 8 -8.20 -0.98 7.19
C GLU A 8 -7.56 0.39 6.94
N ARG A 9 -8.40 1.40 6.75
CA ARG A 9 -7.94 2.79 6.59
C ARG A 9 -7.15 3.21 7.83
N GLY A 10 -6.00 3.85 7.61
CA GLY A 10 -5.12 4.30 8.69
C GLY A 10 -4.03 3.30 9.08
N GLN A 11 -4.09 2.06 8.60
CA GLN A 11 -2.99 1.11 8.80
C GLN A 11 -1.79 1.43 7.90
N VAL A 12 -0.58 1.24 8.42
CA VAL A 12 0.66 1.28 7.65
C VAL A 12 1.04 -0.14 7.26
N VAL A 13 1.25 -0.35 5.96
CA VAL A 13 1.67 -1.63 5.38
C VAL A 13 2.98 -1.47 4.63
N VAL A 14 3.71 -2.57 4.46
CA VAL A 14 4.92 -2.60 3.61
C VAL A 14 4.55 -3.21 2.27
N VAL A 15 4.71 -2.43 1.19
CA VAL A 15 4.40 -2.86 -0.18
C VAL A 15 5.66 -2.94 -1.03
N ASN A 16 5.63 -3.81 -2.04
CA ASN A 16 6.67 -3.90 -3.06
C ASN A 16 6.37 -2.90 -4.18
N VAL A 17 7.18 -1.85 -4.30
CA VAL A 17 7.09 -0.89 -5.40
C VAL A 17 8.06 -1.33 -6.51
N PRO A 18 7.59 -1.72 -7.70
CA PRO A 18 8.47 -2.16 -8.78
C PRO A 18 9.39 -1.02 -9.23
N PHE A 19 10.62 -1.37 -9.63
CA PHE A 19 11.48 -0.42 -10.33
C PHE A 19 10.91 -0.12 -11.73
N PRO A 20 11.18 1.06 -12.31
CA PRO A 20 10.78 1.36 -13.69
C PRO A 20 11.32 0.34 -14.71
N SER A 21 12.49 -0.25 -14.46
CA SER A 21 13.08 -1.31 -15.27
C SER A 21 12.41 -2.67 -15.12
N GLN A 22 11.45 -2.83 -14.20
CA GLN A 22 10.75 -4.07 -13.86
C GLN A 22 11.65 -5.25 -13.43
N THR A 23 12.94 -5.03 -13.22
CA THR A 23 13.91 -6.07 -12.81
C THR A 23 13.99 -6.29 -11.30
N GLY A 24 12.99 -5.82 -10.55
CA GLY A 24 12.92 -5.99 -9.09
C GLY A 24 11.93 -5.04 -8.43
N SER A 25 11.91 -5.05 -7.09
CA SER A 25 11.06 -4.14 -6.31
C SER A 25 11.76 -3.60 -5.07
N LYS A 26 11.27 -2.45 -4.60
CA LYS A 26 11.66 -1.81 -3.35
C LYS A 26 10.53 -1.96 -2.35
N ARG A 27 10.82 -2.52 -1.17
CA ARG A 27 9.89 -2.47 -0.02
C ARG A 27 9.75 -1.04 0.48
N ARG A 28 8.52 -0.52 0.54
CA ARG A 28 8.21 0.84 1.00
C ARG A 28 7.03 0.83 1.96
N PRO A 29 7.10 1.54 3.09
CA PRO A 29 5.94 1.74 3.94
C PRO A 29 4.93 2.64 3.22
N ALA A 30 3.64 2.35 3.37
CA ALA A 30 2.55 3.15 2.84
C ALA A 30 1.34 3.11 3.78
N LEU A 31 0.65 4.24 3.91
CA LEU A 31 -0.60 4.39 4.66
C LEU A 31 -1.78 4.00 3.78
N ILE A 32 -2.68 3.15 4.27
CA ILE A 32 -3.95 2.86 3.58
C ILE A 32 -4.91 4.03 3.77
N VAL A 33 -5.35 4.63 2.66
CA VAL A 33 -6.29 5.77 2.66
C VAL A 33 -7.70 5.40 2.15
N SER A 34 -7.81 4.28 1.45
CA SER A 34 -9.08 3.68 0.99
C SER A 34 -9.92 3.14 2.14
N THR A 35 -11.24 3.12 1.97
CA THR A 35 -12.20 2.68 3.00
C THR A 35 -12.53 1.20 2.89
N SER A 36 -13.05 0.60 3.97
CA SER A 36 -13.52 -0.78 3.95
C SER A 36 -14.68 -1.04 2.98
N ALA A 37 -15.43 0.01 2.59
CA ALA A 37 -16.41 -0.10 1.50
C ALA A 37 -15.71 -0.33 0.15
N PHE A 38 -14.61 0.38 -0.13
CA PHE A 38 -13.81 0.19 -1.34
C PHE A 38 -13.24 -1.23 -1.43
N HIS A 39 -12.67 -1.74 -0.33
CA HIS A 39 -12.06 -3.09 -0.28
C HIS A 39 -13.07 -4.23 -0.44
N ARG A 40 -14.35 -4.00 -0.12
CA ARG A 40 -15.42 -5.00 -0.35
C ARG A 40 -15.85 -5.06 -1.81
N THR A 41 -15.70 -3.96 -2.54
CA THR A 41 -16.09 -3.85 -3.96
C THR A 41 -14.94 -4.22 -4.90
N LEU A 42 -13.70 -3.83 -4.56
CA LEU A 42 -12.51 -4.03 -5.37
C LEU A 42 -11.41 -4.74 -4.58
N PRO A 43 -10.59 -5.59 -5.21
CA PRO A 43 -9.47 -6.26 -4.56
C PRO A 43 -8.28 -5.32 -4.28
N ASP A 44 -8.37 -4.06 -4.72
CA ASP A 44 -7.28 -3.08 -4.67
C ASP A 44 -7.25 -2.27 -3.37
N LEU A 45 -6.09 -1.64 -3.12
CA LEU A 45 -5.90 -0.66 -2.05
C LEU A 45 -5.45 0.67 -2.65
N VAL A 46 -6.08 1.76 -2.23
CA VAL A 46 -5.50 3.11 -2.40
C VAL A 46 -4.62 3.41 -1.20
N ILE A 47 -3.34 3.72 -1.47
CA ILE A 47 -2.29 3.93 -0.48
C ILE A 47 -1.52 5.23 -0.71
N CYS A 48 -0.93 5.79 0.34
CA CYS A 48 -0.04 6.94 0.29
C CYS A 48 1.36 6.55 0.80
N PRO A 49 2.44 6.66 -0.01
CA PRO A 49 3.79 6.31 0.42
C PRO A 49 4.28 7.14 1.62
N VAL A 50 4.99 6.49 2.55
CA VAL A 50 5.62 7.16 3.70
C VAL A 50 7.13 7.31 3.44
N SER A 51 7.66 8.51 3.70
CA SER A 51 9.09 8.83 3.57
C SER A 51 9.65 9.33 4.90
N SER A 52 10.84 8.84 5.29
CA SER A 52 11.59 9.36 6.43
C SER A 52 12.37 10.64 6.11
N ARG A 53 12.32 11.10 4.86
CA ARG A 53 12.90 12.37 4.40
C ARG A 53 11.77 13.33 4.03
N PRO A 54 11.19 14.05 5.01
CA PRO A 54 10.29 15.14 4.70
C PRO A 54 11.07 16.24 3.97
N ARG A 55 10.50 16.76 2.88
CA ARG A 55 10.97 18.00 2.26
C ARG A 55 10.07 19.11 2.79
N TYR A 56 10.55 19.80 3.82
CA TYR A 56 10.00 21.08 4.26
C TYR A 56 10.84 22.21 3.67
#